data_AF-A0A1H6L8F4-F1
#
_entry.id   AF-A0A1H6L8F4-F1
#
_cell.length_a   1.000
_cell.length_b   1.000
_cell.length_c   1.000
_cell.angle_alpha   90.00
_cell.angle_beta   90.00
_cell.angle_gamma   90.00
#
_symmetry.space_group_name_H-M   'P 1'
#
loop_
_entity.id
_entity.type
_entity.pdbx_description
1 polymer ?
#
loop_
_entity_poly.entity_id
_entity_poly.type
_entity_poly.pdbx_seq_one_letter_code
_entity_poly.pdbx_strand_id
1 'polypeptide(L)'
;MYNDIKLEKGLYNLSGKSFTAALEELDPSSAYAGTPLEKLDAFERQLKRFNIRINGQDCDCVEKFFSTTETAVLFPEFVTRCIRKGFDETVLRSVCAAKTVCASGQYLGCVLDDTETYTTTDQTETLPEAKVTESTTATVLEKFGRLISASYEAIRQQRLDVFGVMLRSVGARLAVSVVKKAVAVLEADTTPITTSALTYDDLAALYGEFDCFDMTTVIASPAVASKIAAMDQLKECSANADGKLILPFGSELVKTSAADNDTIIGIDRNFALEFITSTDLIMETDKLIDRQLDQMTVSITCGFRKITPDAVKVLTITAATE
;
A
#
# COMPACT_ATOMS: atom_id res chain seq x y z
N MET A 1 30.78 1.46 19.18
CA MET A 1 30.26 0.93 20.45
C MET A 1 28.75 1.19 20.45
N TYR A 2 27.92 0.27 20.94
CA TYR A 2 26.45 0.48 20.95
C TYR A 2 26.08 1.44 22.08
N ASN A 3 25.04 2.27 21.90
CA ASN A 3 24.41 2.95 23.02
C ASN A 3 23.58 1.94 23.83
N ASP A 4 23.85 1.87 25.13
CA ASP A 4 23.08 1.05 26.06
C ASP A 4 21.79 1.78 26.45
N ILE A 5 20.72 1.47 25.72
CA ILE A 5 19.39 2.04 25.94
C ILE A 5 18.52 1.02 26.66
N LYS A 6 17.74 1.49 27.63
CA LYS A 6 16.81 0.65 28.37
C LYS A 6 15.53 0.47 27.56
N LEU A 7 15.23 -0.77 27.19
CA LEU A 7 14.02 -1.11 26.44
C LEU A 7 12.88 -1.43 27.41
N GLU A 8 11.83 -0.61 27.38
CA GLU A 8 10.65 -0.77 28.24
C GLU A 8 9.36 -0.73 27.42
N LYS A 9 8.32 -1.41 27.91
CA LYS A 9 6.99 -1.41 27.26
C LYS A 9 6.40 -0.01 27.11
N GLY A 10 6.81 0.95 27.95
CA GLY A 10 6.38 2.34 27.88
C GLY A 10 6.69 3.02 26.55
N LEU A 11 7.67 2.51 25.78
CA LEU A 11 8.02 3.03 24.45
C LEU A 11 6.87 2.91 23.43
N TYR A 12 5.95 1.96 23.60
CA TYR A 12 4.77 1.82 22.74
C TYR A 12 3.63 2.78 23.11
N ASN A 13 3.66 3.38 24.31
CA ASN A 13 2.60 4.25 24.82
C ASN A 13 2.95 5.74 24.72
N LEU A 14 4.01 6.08 23.98
CA LEU A 14 4.38 7.47 23.76
C LEU A 14 3.38 8.11 22.79
N SER A 15 2.58 9.05 23.31
CA SER A 15 1.54 9.73 22.54
C SER A 15 2.10 10.32 21.23
N GLY A 16 1.50 9.92 20.11
CA GLY A 16 1.83 10.46 18.79
C GLY A 16 3.16 9.99 18.17
N LYS A 17 3.88 9.03 18.77
CA LYS A 17 5.15 8.52 18.23
C LYS A 17 5.07 7.02 17.96
N SER A 18 5.62 6.59 16.82
CA SER A 18 5.83 5.16 16.56
C SER A 18 7.00 4.63 17.40
N PHE A 19 7.03 3.32 17.65
CA PHE A 19 8.11 2.70 18.41
C PHE A 19 9.49 2.93 17.76
N THR A 20 9.58 2.85 16.42
CA THR A 20 10.81 3.20 15.70
C THR A 20 11.20 4.67 15.92
N ALA A 21 10.26 5.63 15.91
CA ALA A 21 10.57 7.03 16.17
C ALA A 21 11.06 7.27 17.61
N ALA A 22 10.47 6.58 18.59
CA ALA A 22 10.93 6.61 19.97
C ALA A 22 12.33 6.01 20.14
N LEU A 23 12.63 4.90 19.44
CA LEU A 23 13.96 4.32 19.41
C LEU A 23 14.99 5.24 18.76
N GLU A 24 14.62 5.94 17.69
CA GLU A 24 15.50 6.88 16.99
C GLU A 24 15.85 8.10 17.84
N GLU A 25 14.94 8.54 18.72
CA GLU A 25 15.21 9.63 19.67
C GLU A 25 16.20 9.22 20.77
N LEU A 26 16.11 7.96 21.22
CA LEU A 26 17.02 7.40 22.21
C LEU A 26 18.36 6.96 21.60
N ASP A 27 18.36 6.49 20.35
CA ASP A 27 19.53 6.05 19.60
C ASP A 27 19.63 6.77 18.23
N PRO A 28 20.01 8.05 18.19
CA PRO A 28 20.03 8.81 16.93
C PRO A 28 21.01 8.20 15.91
N SER A 29 20.55 7.98 14.68
CA SER A 29 21.38 7.47 13.58
C SER A 29 22.54 8.40 13.26
N SER A 30 22.37 9.71 13.48
CA SER A 30 23.43 10.72 13.34
C SER A 30 24.65 10.45 14.22
N ALA A 31 24.49 9.78 15.36
CA ALA A 31 25.58 9.41 16.25
C ALA A 31 26.50 8.31 15.68
N TYR A 32 26.09 7.65 14.59
CA TYR A 32 26.79 6.50 13.99
C TYR A 32 27.37 6.79 12.60
N ALA A 33 27.32 8.04 12.14
CA ALA A 33 27.90 8.46 10.86
C ALA A 33 29.40 8.11 10.79
N GLY A 34 29.83 7.47 9.69
CA GLY A 34 31.20 7.01 9.50
C GLY A 34 31.57 5.72 10.24
N THR A 35 30.61 5.08 10.92
CA THR A 35 30.83 3.79 11.58
C THR A 35 30.25 2.63 10.75
N PRO A 36 30.67 1.37 11.01
CA PRO A 36 30.06 0.20 10.37
C PRO A 36 28.55 0.02 10.65
N LEU A 37 27.98 0.81 11.58
CA LEU A 37 26.57 0.77 11.97
C LEU A 37 25.73 1.87 11.31
N GLU A 38 26.33 2.74 10.50
CA GLU A 38 25.63 3.86 9.82
C GLU A 38 24.46 3.40 8.95
N LYS A 39 24.56 2.19 8.35
CA LYS A 39 23.53 1.63 7.47
C LYS A 39 22.37 0.97 8.20
N LEU A 40 22.43 0.87 9.54
CA LEU A 40 21.44 0.18 10.35
C LEU A 40 20.55 1.19 11.07
N ASP A 41 19.24 0.96 11.02
CA ASP A 41 18.30 1.78 11.79
C ASP A 41 18.38 1.47 13.30
N ALA A 42 17.71 2.29 14.13
CA ALA A 42 17.73 2.11 15.58
C ALA A 42 17.25 0.71 16.02
N PHE A 43 16.28 0.13 15.33
CA PHE A 43 15.76 -1.21 15.66
C PHE A 43 16.77 -2.31 15.31
N GLU A 44 17.36 -2.27 14.12
CA GLU A 44 18.39 -3.20 13.66
C GLU A 44 19.65 -3.12 14.51
N ARG A 45 20.00 -1.92 14.99
CA ARG A 45 21.07 -1.72 15.97
C ARG A 45 20.77 -2.44 17.29
N GLN A 46 19.54 -2.37 17.79
CA GLN A 46 19.14 -3.14 18.98
C GLN A 46 19.14 -4.65 18.73
N LEU A 47 18.65 -5.13 17.58
CA LEU A 47 18.74 -6.56 17.23
C LEU A 47 20.20 -7.04 17.24
N LYS A 48 21.11 -6.24 16.68
CA LYS A 48 22.54 -6.56 16.64
C LYS A 48 23.18 -6.53 18.02
N ARG A 49 22.79 -5.58 18.89
CA ARG A 49 23.23 -5.50 20.30
C ARG A 49 22.90 -6.77 21.08
N PHE A 50 21.70 -7.33 20.87
CA PHE A 50 21.27 -8.58 21.50
C PHE A 50 21.61 -9.85 20.72
N ASN A 51 22.35 -9.71 19.60
CA ASN A 51 22.70 -10.81 18.70
C ASN A 51 21.47 -11.64 18.29
N ILE A 52 20.41 -10.96 17.84
CA ILE A 52 19.21 -11.55 17.27
C ILE A 52 19.30 -11.48 15.75
N ARG A 53 19.32 -12.63 15.09
CA ARG A 53 19.45 -12.77 13.64
C ARG A 53 18.09 -13.10 13.03
N ILE A 54 17.51 -12.14 12.32
CA ILE A 54 16.17 -12.26 11.72
C ILE A 54 16.16 -12.92 10.33
N ASN A 55 17.33 -13.08 9.70
CA ASN A 55 17.48 -13.63 8.36
C ASN A 55 18.83 -14.36 8.18
N GLY A 56 18.94 -15.14 7.11
CA GLY A 56 20.16 -15.88 6.74
C GLY A 56 20.23 -17.31 7.27
N GLN A 57 21.38 -17.97 7.03
CA GLN A 57 21.61 -19.37 7.38
C GLN A 57 21.54 -19.60 8.90
N ASP A 58 22.10 -18.68 9.68
CA ASP A 58 22.09 -18.72 11.15
C ASP A 58 20.91 -17.92 11.75
N CYS A 59 19.74 -17.96 11.10
CA CYS A 59 18.55 -17.27 11.59
C CYS A 59 18.09 -17.89 12.92
N ASP A 60 17.84 -17.02 13.92
CA ASP A 60 17.34 -17.43 15.23
C ASP A 60 15.86 -17.83 15.18
N CYS A 61 15.42 -18.53 16.23
CA CYS A 61 14.00 -18.79 16.49
C CYS A 61 13.34 -17.64 17.25
N VAL A 62 12.02 -17.57 17.21
CA VAL A 62 11.23 -16.53 17.91
C VAL A 62 11.53 -16.50 19.42
N GLU A 63 11.83 -17.65 20.03
CA GLU A 63 12.23 -17.76 21.44
C GLU A 63 13.39 -16.82 21.84
N LYS A 64 14.27 -16.45 20.90
CA LYS A 64 15.37 -15.52 21.15
C LYS A 64 14.88 -14.14 21.63
N PHE A 65 13.73 -13.67 21.15
CA PHE A 65 13.13 -12.42 21.63
C PHE A 65 12.70 -12.51 23.10
N PHE A 66 12.36 -13.70 23.59
CA PHE A 66 11.85 -13.90 24.95
C PHE A 66 12.92 -14.34 25.94
N SER A 67 14.20 -14.30 25.55
CA SER A 67 15.32 -14.63 26.44
C SER A 67 15.49 -13.62 27.58
N THR A 68 15.11 -12.36 27.38
CA THR A 68 15.12 -11.32 28.41
C THR A 68 13.88 -10.44 28.31
N THR A 69 13.58 -9.67 29.36
CA THR A 69 12.47 -8.71 29.35
C THR A 69 12.70 -7.56 28.38
N GLU A 70 13.95 -7.15 28.14
CA GLU A 70 14.32 -6.06 27.23
C GLU A 70 14.14 -6.48 25.77
N THR A 71 14.62 -7.68 25.41
CA THR A 71 14.46 -8.22 24.05
C THR A 71 13.01 -8.48 23.69
N ALA A 72 12.15 -8.82 24.66
CA ALA A 72 10.74 -9.09 24.41
C ALA A 72 9.98 -7.85 23.92
N VAL A 73 10.48 -6.64 24.23
CA VAL A 73 9.92 -5.37 23.76
C VAL A 73 10.11 -5.19 22.25
N LEU A 74 11.10 -5.85 21.63
CA LEU A 74 11.39 -5.72 20.19
C LEU A 74 10.49 -6.61 19.31
N PHE A 75 9.81 -7.61 19.88
CA PHE A 75 9.05 -8.57 19.09
C PHE A 75 7.81 -7.99 18.39
N PRO A 76 6.97 -7.15 19.02
CA PRO A 76 5.84 -6.50 18.32
C PRO A 76 6.30 -5.62 17.15
N GLU A 77 7.42 -4.90 17.30
CA GLU A 77 7.99 -4.11 16.20
C GLU A 77 8.49 -5.01 15.05
N PHE A 78 9.13 -6.14 15.35
CA PHE A 78 9.49 -7.13 14.31
C PHE A 78 8.26 -7.55 13.50
N VAL A 79 7.16 -7.90 14.18
CA VAL A 79 5.92 -8.32 13.53
C VAL A 79 5.33 -7.18 12.68
N THR A 80 5.25 -5.98 13.24
CA THR A 80 4.75 -4.77 12.55
C THR A 80 5.54 -4.52 11.27
N ARG A 81 6.87 -4.62 11.32
CA ARG A 81 7.76 -4.43 10.17
C ARG A 81 7.56 -5.48 9.10
N CYS A 82 7.43 -6.76 9.47
CA CYS A 82 7.14 -7.82 8.49
C CYS A 82 5.80 -7.59 7.79
N ILE A 83 4.76 -7.25 8.54
CA ILE A 83 3.42 -7.02 7.96
C ILE A 83 3.43 -5.76 7.10
N ARG A 84 4.04 -4.66 7.58
CA ARG A 84 4.18 -3.40 6.83
C ARG A 84 4.94 -3.62 5.52
N LYS A 85 6.04 -4.36 5.53
CA LYS A 85 6.78 -4.72 4.32
C LYS A 85 5.87 -5.43 3.31
N GLY A 86 5.07 -6.40 3.77
CA GLY A 86 4.10 -7.07 2.90
C GLY A 86 2.97 -6.16 2.40
N PHE A 87 2.59 -5.15 3.18
CA PHE A 87 1.57 -4.17 2.81
C PHE A 87 2.08 -3.14 1.79
N ASP A 88 3.29 -2.60 1.99
CA ASP A 88 3.90 -1.56 1.15
C ASP A 88 4.41 -2.11 -0.18
N GLU A 89 4.82 -3.38 -0.24
CA GLU A 89 5.21 -4.08 -1.48
C GLU A 89 4.04 -4.33 -2.44
N THR A 90 2.83 -3.85 -2.13
CA THR A 90 1.64 -4.07 -2.94
C THR A 90 1.31 -2.93 -3.90
N VAL A 91 0.25 -3.18 -4.68
CA VAL A 91 -0.32 -2.33 -5.73
C VAL A 91 -0.70 -0.92 -5.28
N LEU A 92 -0.86 -0.66 -3.98
CA LEU A 92 -1.25 0.67 -3.47
C LEU A 92 -0.32 1.78 -3.96
N ARG A 93 0.99 1.53 -3.88
CA ARG A 93 1.97 2.50 -4.38
C ARG A 93 1.81 2.73 -5.87
N SER A 94 1.44 1.72 -6.65
CA SER A 94 1.25 1.86 -8.10
C SER A 94 -0.05 2.56 -8.52
N VAL A 95 -0.96 2.85 -7.58
CA VAL A 95 -2.31 3.36 -7.93
C VAL A 95 -2.56 4.77 -7.40
N CYS A 96 -1.88 5.19 -6.34
CA CYS A 96 -2.16 6.47 -5.68
C CYS A 96 -1.19 7.58 -6.12
N ALA A 97 -1.74 8.77 -6.37
CA ALA A 97 -1.05 10.00 -6.71
C ALA A 97 -0.53 10.72 -5.45
N ALA A 98 -1.37 10.81 -4.43
CA ALA A 98 -1.09 11.53 -3.20
C ALA A 98 -1.44 10.69 -1.96
N LYS A 99 -0.71 10.91 -0.86
CA LYS A 99 -1.03 10.35 0.47
C LYS A 99 -1.35 11.50 1.42
N THR A 100 -2.51 11.45 2.05
CA THR A 100 -2.98 12.43 3.04
C THR A 100 -3.15 11.76 4.39
N VAL A 101 -2.68 12.43 5.45
CA VAL A 101 -2.86 11.96 6.84
C VAL A 101 -3.89 12.86 7.53
N CYS A 102 -4.99 12.27 7.99
CA CYS A 102 -6.09 13.01 8.64
C CYS A 102 -6.43 12.39 10.01
N ALA A 103 -6.30 13.14 11.09
CA ALA A 103 -6.61 12.64 12.44
C ALA A 103 -8.11 12.34 12.69
N SER A 104 -8.99 12.68 11.74
CA SER A 104 -10.44 12.46 11.83
C SER A 104 -10.86 11.20 11.08
N GLY A 105 -11.98 10.58 11.49
CA GLY A 105 -12.61 9.46 10.77
C GLY A 105 -13.31 9.87 9.47
N GLN A 106 -13.39 11.17 9.20
CA GLN A 106 -13.94 11.74 7.98
C GLN A 106 -12.97 12.78 7.42
N TYR A 107 -12.88 12.84 6.09
CA TYR A 107 -12.05 13.80 5.38
C TYR A 107 -12.86 14.51 4.30
N LEU A 108 -12.77 15.83 4.26
CA LEU A 108 -13.31 16.70 3.23
C LEU A 108 -12.14 17.15 2.35
N GLY A 109 -12.11 16.66 1.11
CA GLY A 109 -11.08 17.01 0.14
C GLY A 109 -11.47 18.21 -0.72
N CYS A 110 -10.51 18.71 -1.51
CA CYS A 110 -10.75 19.77 -2.49
C CYS A 110 -11.26 19.23 -3.83
N VAL A 111 -12.31 19.83 -4.39
CA VAL A 111 -12.81 19.56 -5.74
C VAL A 111 -12.36 20.69 -6.65
N LEU A 112 -11.78 20.35 -7.79
CA LEU A 112 -11.49 21.28 -8.87
C LEU A 112 -12.59 21.14 -9.93
N ASP A 113 -13.33 22.20 -10.17
CA ASP A 113 -14.22 22.35 -11.32
C ASP A 113 -13.47 23.15 -12.40
N ASP A 114 -12.98 22.41 -13.40
CA ASP A 114 -12.21 22.93 -14.54
C ASP A 114 -12.84 22.44 -15.84
N THR A 115 -14.14 22.71 -15.98
CA THR A 115 -14.95 22.27 -17.13
C THR A 115 -14.93 23.26 -18.29
N GLU A 116 -14.46 24.49 -18.06
CA GLU A 116 -14.32 25.49 -19.11
C GLU A 116 -13.16 25.14 -20.04
N THR A 117 -13.35 25.33 -21.34
CA THR A 117 -12.33 24.99 -22.32
C THR A 117 -11.20 26.00 -22.31
N TYR A 118 -9.96 25.49 -22.33
CA TYR A 118 -8.76 26.30 -22.48
C TYR A 118 -8.74 26.95 -23.87
N THR A 119 -8.99 28.26 -23.94
CA THR A 119 -9.07 29.04 -25.17
C THR A 119 -8.19 30.28 -25.13
N THR A 120 -7.82 30.80 -26.31
CA THR A 120 -7.08 32.06 -26.41
C THR A 120 -7.99 33.23 -26.05
N THR A 121 -7.48 34.14 -25.23
CA THR A 121 -8.19 35.34 -24.78
C THR A 121 -7.43 36.59 -25.22
N ASP A 122 -8.18 37.58 -25.70
CA ASP A 122 -7.61 38.85 -26.13
C ASP A 122 -7.20 39.70 -24.93
N GLN A 123 -6.32 40.67 -25.18
CA GLN A 123 -5.87 41.61 -24.15
C GLN A 123 -7.08 42.34 -23.56
N THR A 124 -7.18 42.38 -22.23
CA THR A 124 -8.28 42.97 -21.42
C THR A 124 -9.55 42.12 -21.23
N GLU A 125 -9.63 40.93 -21.85
CA GLU A 125 -10.71 39.98 -21.60
C GLU A 125 -10.47 39.12 -20.35
N THR A 126 -11.55 38.63 -19.74
CA THR A 126 -11.47 37.76 -18.55
C THR A 126 -11.05 36.35 -18.97
N LEU A 127 -10.10 35.76 -18.24
CA LEU A 127 -9.67 34.39 -18.47
C LEU A 127 -10.75 33.39 -18.03
N PRO A 128 -10.86 32.22 -18.69
CA PRO A 128 -11.65 31.10 -18.17
C PRO A 128 -11.28 30.77 -16.73
N GLU A 129 -12.28 30.47 -15.90
CA GLU A 129 -12.11 30.32 -14.45
C GLU A 129 -12.19 28.84 -14.05
N ALA A 130 -11.12 28.32 -13.44
CA ALA A 130 -11.14 27.04 -12.75
C ALA A 130 -11.40 27.27 -11.25
N LYS A 131 -12.43 26.60 -10.70
CA LYS A 131 -12.88 26.80 -9.31
C LYS A 131 -12.45 25.66 -8.41
N VAL A 132 -11.70 25.99 -7.37
CA VAL A 132 -11.39 25.05 -6.28
C VAL A 132 -12.36 25.28 -5.13
N THR A 133 -13.10 24.24 -4.76
CA THR A 133 -14.05 24.26 -3.64
C THR A 133 -13.80 23.09 -2.69
N GLU A 134 -14.33 23.17 -1.47
CA GLU A 134 -14.37 22.03 -0.56
C GLU A 134 -15.48 21.06 -1.02
N SER A 135 -15.20 19.76 -0.97
CA SER A 135 -16.19 18.74 -1.32
C SER A 135 -17.38 18.80 -0.36
N THR A 136 -18.60 18.65 -0.88
CA THR A 136 -19.80 18.52 -0.04
C THR A 136 -19.95 17.14 0.58
N THR A 137 -19.23 16.14 0.07
CA THR A 137 -19.34 14.74 0.48
C THR A 137 -18.06 14.32 1.20
N ALA A 138 -18.16 14.04 2.49
CA ALA A 138 -17.02 13.55 3.26
C ALA A 138 -16.66 12.11 2.88
N THR A 139 -15.38 11.85 2.66
CA THR A 139 -14.84 10.49 2.55
C THR A 139 -14.75 9.89 3.96
N VAL A 140 -15.56 8.88 4.23
CA VAL A 140 -15.53 8.13 5.50
C VAL A 140 -14.38 7.12 5.43
N LEU A 141 -13.49 7.17 6.43
CA LEU A 141 -12.40 6.21 6.52
C LEU A 141 -12.90 4.88 7.09
N GLU A 142 -12.53 3.78 6.45
CA GLU A 142 -12.91 2.44 6.85
C GLU A 142 -11.74 1.75 7.56
N LYS A 143 -12.06 0.96 8.60
CA LYS A 143 -11.07 0.19 9.35
C LYS A 143 -10.91 -1.20 8.72
N PHE A 144 -9.75 -1.44 8.13
CA PHE A 144 -9.33 -2.75 7.65
C PHE A 144 -8.46 -3.40 8.73
N GLY A 145 -8.73 -4.65 9.08
CA GLY A 145 -7.90 -5.32 10.07
C GLY A 145 -8.02 -6.83 10.06
N ARG A 146 -7.06 -7.47 10.72
CA ARG A 146 -6.98 -8.91 10.85
C ARG A 146 -6.46 -9.29 12.23
N LEU A 147 -7.15 -10.22 12.87
CA LEU A 147 -6.66 -10.91 14.06
C LEU A 147 -5.76 -12.08 13.64
N ILE A 148 -4.56 -12.13 14.20
CA ILE A 148 -3.63 -13.24 14.12
C ILE A 148 -3.60 -13.88 15.50
N SER A 149 -4.08 -15.11 15.60
CA SER A 149 -4.04 -15.89 16.83
C SER A 149 -3.14 -17.09 16.60
N ALA A 150 -2.16 -17.27 17.47
CA ALA A 150 -1.30 -18.43 17.44
C ALA A 150 -0.87 -18.82 18.86
N SER A 151 -0.68 -20.13 19.05
CA SER A 151 -0.18 -20.66 20.33
C SER A 151 1.26 -20.21 20.54
N TYR A 152 1.56 -19.79 21.77
CA TYR A 152 2.91 -19.43 22.18
C TYR A 152 3.90 -20.58 21.90
N GLU A 153 3.49 -21.82 22.17
CA GLU A 153 4.30 -23.01 21.91
C GLU A 153 4.57 -23.23 20.43
N ALA A 154 3.58 -22.92 19.58
CA ALA A 154 3.68 -23.09 18.13
C ALA A 154 4.63 -22.07 17.49
N ILE A 155 4.70 -20.85 18.02
CA ILE A 155 5.50 -19.77 17.43
C ILE A 155 6.95 -19.80 17.94
N ARG A 156 7.21 -20.07 19.23
CA ARG A 156 8.54 -19.89 19.84
C ARG A 156 9.66 -20.67 19.12
N GLN A 157 9.35 -21.87 18.63
CA GLN A 157 10.30 -22.76 17.96
C GLN A 157 10.46 -22.47 16.46
N GLN A 158 9.65 -21.58 15.89
CA GLN A 158 9.75 -21.22 14.48
C GLN A 158 10.94 -20.30 14.24
N ARG A 159 11.62 -20.50 13.12
CA ARG A 159 12.64 -19.58 12.62
C ARG A 159 12.00 -18.25 12.25
N LEU A 160 12.69 -17.16 12.56
CA LEU A 160 12.20 -15.80 12.34
C LEU A 160 12.00 -15.48 10.86
N ASP A 161 12.79 -16.05 9.96
CA ASP A 161 12.64 -15.88 8.51
C ASP A 161 11.33 -16.48 8.00
N VAL A 162 11.01 -17.73 8.38
CA VAL A 162 9.76 -18.42 8.01
C VAL A 162 8.56 -17.66 8.58
N PHE A 163 8.62 -17.31 9.86
CA PHE A 163 7.54 -16.57 10.50
C PHE A 163 7.36 -15.18 9.88
N GLY A 164 8.45 -14.48 9.56
CA GLY A 164 8.44 -13.20 8.87
C GLY A 164 7.80 -13.27 7.49
N VAL A 165 8.03 -14.34 6.72
CA VAL A 165 7.34 -14.58 5.43
C VAL A 165 5.84 -14.80 5.61
N MET A 166 5.43 -15.56 6.63
CA MET A 166 4.00 -15.73 6.94
C MET A 166 3.33 -14.39 7.27
N LEU A 167 3.97 -13.56 8.08
CA LEU A 167 3.48 -12.23 8.43
C LEU A 167 3.43 -11.28 7.23
N ARG A 168 4.45 -11.30 6.36
CA ARG A 168 4.42 -10.57 5.08
C ARG A 168 3.21 -10.97 4.22
N SER A 169 2.88 -12.26 4.18
CA SER A 169 1.70 -12.74 3.44
C SER A 169 0.38 -12.20 4.01
N VAL A 170 0.30 -12.01 5.34
CA VAL A 170 -0.86 -11.37 5.99
C VAL A 170 -0.94 -9.90 5.58
N GLY A 171 0.19 -9.18 5.58
CA GLY A 171 0.26 -7.79 5.11
C GLY A 171 -0.18 -7.63 3.66
N ALA A 172 0.28 -8.52 2.77
CA ALA A 172 -0.11 -8.51 1.36
C ALA A 172 -1.62 -8.74 1.18
N ARG A 173 -2.22 -9.67 1.94
CA ARG A 173 -3.68 -9.91 1.89
C ARG A 173 -4.48 -8.74 2.44
N LEU A 174 -4.02 -8.10 3.52
CA LEU A 174 -4.63 -6.90 4.07
C LEU A 174 -4.61 -5.76 3.04
N ALA A 175 -3.48 -5.57 2.37
CA ALA A 175 -3.35 -4.58 1.31
C ALA A 175 -4.28 -4.86 0.13
N VAL A 176 -4.47 -6.12 -0.29
CA VAL A 176 -5.45 -6.47 -1.33
C VAL A 176 -6.87 -6.04 -0.95
N SER A 177 -7.27 -6.22 0.32
CA SER A 177 -8.57 -5.73 0.80
C SER A 177 -8.69 -4.21 0.72
N VAL A 178 -7.61 -3.49 1.04
CA VAL A 178 -7.53 -2.03 0.92
C VAL A 178 -7.58 -1.59 -0.56
N VAL A 179 -6.83 -2.24 -1.44
CA VAL A 179 -6.85 -1.99 -2.90
C VAL A 179 -8.22 -2.25 -3.49
N LYS A 180 -8.99 -3.23 -2.98
CA LYS A 180 -10.36 -3.46 -3.44
C LYS A 180 -11.25 -2.24 -3.24
N LYS A 181 -11.08 -1.51 -2.13
CA LYS A 181 -11.77 -0.23 -1.94
C LYS A 181 -11.30 0.83 -2.91
N ALA A 182 -9.98 0.92 -3.16
CA ALA A 182 -9.41 1.84 -4.14
C ALA A 182 -9.98 1.60 -5.56
N VAL A 183 -9.99 0.35 -6.01
CA VAL A 183 -10.55 -0.08 -7.30
C VAL A 183 -12.03 0.28 -7.40
N ALA A 184 -12.83 0.00 -6.36
CA ALA A 184 -14.24 0.38 -6.36
C ALA A 184 -14.47 1.90 -6.48
N VAL A 185 -13.60 2.71 -5.86
CA VAL A 185 -13.65 4.19 -5.99
C VAL A 185 -13.20 4.65 -7.39
N LEU A 186 -12.27 3.93 -8.02
CA LEU A 186 -11.87 4.20 -9.41
C LEU A 186 -12.99 3.87 -10.39
N GLU A 187 -13.69 2.75 -10.21
CA GLU A 187 -14.80 2.34 -11.08
C GLU A 187 -16.04 3.24 -10.94
N ALA A 188 -16.32 3.70 -9.72
CA ALA A 188 -17.47 4.57 -9.44
C ALA A 188 -17.48 5.83 -10.33
N ASP A 189 -18.69 6.23 -10.73
CA ASP A 189 -18.97 7.46 -11.49
C ASP A 189 -18.17 7.60 -12.80
N THR A 190 -17.74 6.47 -13.39
CA THR A 190 -17.05 6.43 -14.70
C THR A 190 -17.96 5.79 -15.74
N THR A 191 -18.03 6.36 -16.94
CA THR A 191 -18.74 5.71 -18.06
C THR A 191 -17.82 4.69 -18.72
N PRO A 192 -18.15 3.39 -18.66
CA PRO A 192 -17.25 2.36 -19.18
C PRO A 192 -17.37 2.20 -20.69
N ILE A 193 -16.25 1.89 -21.34
CA ILE A 193 -16.23 1.34 -22.69
C ILE A 193 -16.65 -0.12 -22.60
N THR A 194 -17.67 -0.55 -23.35
CA THR A 194 -18.15 -1.93 -23.30
C THR A 194 -17.68 -2.72 -24.52
N THR A 195 -17.07 -3.89 -24.29
CA THR A 195 -16.72 -4.86 -25.34
C THR A 195 -17.24 -6.26 -24.99
N SER A 196 -17.52 -7.08 -25.99
CA SER A 196 -17.97 -8.47 -25.80
C SER A 196 -16.82 -9.44 -25.58
N ALA A 197 -15.65 -9.15 -26.16
CA ALA A 197 -14.45 -9.95 -26.04
C ALA A 197 -13.23 -9.04 -26.07
N LEU A 198 -12.32 -9.23 -25.11
CA LEU A 198 -11.12 -8.41 -25.00
C LEU A 198 -10.17 -8.62 -26.19
N THR A 199 -10.00 -7.59 -27.00
CA THR A 199 -9.00 -7.52 -28.08
C THR A 199 -7.92 -6.49 -27.78
N TYR A 200 -6.86 -6.46 -28.60
CA TYR A 200 -5.84 -5.41 -28.49
C TYR A 200 -6.40 -4.03 -28.88
N ASP A 201 -7.32 -3.98 -29.85
CA ASP A 201 -7.94 -2.73 -30.30
C ASP A 201 -8.76 -2.09 -29.18
N ASP A 202 -9.39 -2.89 -28.31
CA ASP A 202 -10.08 -2.41 -27.11
C ASP A 202 -9.13 -1.74 -26.11
N LEU A 203 -7.91 -2.27 -25.92
CA LEU A 203 -6.90 -1.65 -25.08
C LEU A 203 -6.34 -0.35 -25.69
N ALA A 204 -6.19 -0.33 -27.02
CA ALA A 204 -5.79 0.87 -27.73
C ALA A 204 -6.89 1.96 -27.72
N ALA A 205 -8.16 1.56 -27.78
CA ALA A 205 -9.30 2.45 -27.61
C ALA A 205 -9.33 3.03 -26.19
N LEU A 206 -9.13 2.18 -25.17
CA LEU A 206 -9.00 2.64 -23.79
C LEU A 206 -7.85 3.65 -23.61
N TYR A 207 -6.70 3.40 -24.24
CA TYR A 207 -5.58 4.36 -24.26
C TYR A 207 -5.98 5.68 -24.93
N GLY A 208 -6.71 5.63 -26.05
CA GLY A 208 -7.13 6.81 -26.80
C GLY A 208 -8.19 7.69 -26.13
N GLU A 209 -8.87 7.20 -25.09
CA GLU A 209 -9.83 8.00 -24.30
C GLU A 209 -9.17 9.00 -23.36
N PHE A 210 -7.85 8.87 -23.14
CA PHE A 210 -7.09 9.83 -22.35
C PHE A 210 -6.66 11.00 -23.24
N ASP A 211 -7.23 12.18 -23.01
CA ASP A 211 -6.96 13.39 -23.80
C ASP A 211 -5.75 14.19 -23.23
N CYS A 212 -5.90 14.75 -22.04
CA CYS A 212 -4.87 15.56 -21.37
C CYS A 212 -4.01 14.79 -20.35
N PHE A 213 -4.29 13.50 -20.17
CA PHE A 213 -3.60 12.60 -19.24
C PHE A 213 -2.95 11.44 -19.98
N ASP A 214 -2.00 10.77 -19.33
CA ASP A 214 -1.37 9.58 -19.90
C ASP A 214 -1.88 8.33 -19.18
N MET A 215 -2.26 7.30 -19.94
CA MET A 215 -2.53 5.99 -19.35
C MET A 215 -1.20 5.39 -18.87
N THR A 216 -0.82 5.67 -17.62
CA THR A 216 0.45 5.17 -17.05
C THR A 216 0.33 3.76 -16.47
N THR A 217 -0.88 3.36 -16.04
CA THR A 217 -1.09 2.11 -15.32
C THR A 217 -2.42 1.49 -15.73
N VAL A 218 -2.41 0.18 -15.99
CA VAL A 218 -3.60 -0.62 -16.30
C VAL A 218 -3.80 -1.64 -15.18
N ILE A 219 -4.94 -1.57 -14.50
CA ILE A 219 -5.31 -2.48 -13.42
C ILE A 219 -6.26 -3.53 -13.98
N ALA A 220 -5.91 -4.80 -13.78
CA ALA A 220 -6.70 -5.92 -14.26
C ALA A 220 -6.66 -7.11 -13.28
N SER A 221 -7.71 -7.93 -13.34
CA SER A 221 -7.75 -9.19 -12.60
C SER A 221 -6.68 -10.17 -13.10
N PRO A 222 -6.28 -11.18 -12.32
CA PRO A 222 -5.31 -12.19 -12.78
C PRO A 222 -5.74 -12.92 -14.06
N ALA A 223 -7.05 -13.16 -14.23
CA ALA A 223 -7.57 -13.83 -15.43
C ALA A 223 -7.44 -12.92 -16.66
N VAL A 224 -7.80 -11.65 -16.52
CA VAL A 224 -7.72 -10.66 -17.60
C VAL A 224 -6.27 -10.32 -17.94
N ALA A 225 -5.42 -10.09 -16.93
CA ALA A 225 -4.00 -9.84 -17.12
C ALA A 225 -3.29 -10.99 -17.85
N SER A 226 -3.69 -12.25 -17.60
CA SER A 226 -3.19 -13.40 -18.34
C SER A 226 -3.61 -13.39 -19.81
N LYS A 227 -4.83 -12.94 -20.13
CA LYS A 227 -5.30 -12.80 -21.52
C LYS A 227 -4.52 -11.70 -22.23
N ILE A 228 -4.31 -10.56 -21.59
CA ILE A 228 -3.52 -9.44 -22.12
C ILE A 228 -2.08 -9.90 -22.39
N ALA A 229 -1.43 -10.56 -21.44
CA ALA A 229 -0.06 -11.04 -21.60
C ALA A 229 0.09 -12.11 -22.70
N ALA A 230 -0.98 -12.79 -23.09
CA ALA A 230 -0.98 -13.80 -24.15
C ALA A 230 -1.25 -13.23 -25.56
N MET A 231 -1.58 -11.95 -25.69
CA MET A 231 -1.82 -11.33 -27.00
C MET A 231 -0.53 -11.27 -27.85
N ASP A 232 -0.66 -11.51 -29.15
CA ASP A 232 0.48 -11.55 -30.07
C ASP A 232 1.27 -10.23 -30.11
N GLN A 233 0.57 -9.11 -29.96
CA GLN A 233 1.12 -7.76 -29.96
C GLN A 233 2.04 -7.49 -28.75
N LEU A 234 2.00 -8.33 -27.70
CA LEU A 234 2.80 -8.18 -26.49
C LEU A 234 4.03 -9.09 -26.42
N LYS A 235 4.30 -9.89 -27.45
CA LYS A 235 5.42 -10.86 -27.47
C LYS A 235 6.80 -10.22 -27.24
N GLU A 236 7.01 -9.00 -27.76
CA GLU A 236 8.28 -8.27 -27.66
C GLU A 236 8.28 -7.24 -26.49
N CYS A 237 7.23 -7.23 -25.66
CA CYS A 237 7.16 -6.31 -24.53
C CYS A 237 8.13 -6.69 -23.42
N SER A 238 8.71 -5.68 -22.78
CA SER A 238 9.63 -5.85 -21.67
C SER A 238 8.91 -5.79 -20.32
N ALA A 239 9.58 -6.29 -19.28
CA ALA A 239 9.14 -6.12 -17.90
C ALA A 239 9.93 -4.96 -17.25
N ASN A 240 9.30 -4.27 -16.30
CA ASN A 240 9.98 -3.27 -15.47
C ASN A 240 10.94 -3.93 -14.46
N ALA A 241 11.66 -3.11 -13.69
CA ALA A 241 12.62 -3.58 -12.69
C ALA A 241 11.98 -4.50 -11.61
N ASP A 242 10.68 -4.33 -11.36
CA ASP A 242 9.88 -5.13 -10.44
C ASP A 242 9.26 -6.38 -11.09
N GLY A 243 9.56 -6.63 -12.37
CA GLY A 243 9.06 -7.78 -13.14
C GLY A 243 7.60 -7.65 -13.61
N LYS A 244 7.01 -6.46 -13.57
CA LYS A 244 5.67 -6.19 -14.12
C LYS A 244 5.74 -5.89 -15.61
N LEU A 245 4.76 -6.39 -16.37
CA LEU A 245 4.69 -6.24 -17.82
C LEU A 245 4.40 -4.77 -18.18
N ILE A 246 5.18 -4.23 -19.11
CA ILE A 246 4.93 -2.91 -19.70
C ILE A 246 4.21 -3.13 -21.02
N LEU A 247 3.05 -2.49 -21.20
CA LEU A 247 2.25 -2.54 -22.42
C LEU A 247 2.93 -1.71 -23.53
N PRO A 248 2.66 -1.95 -24.82
CA PRO A 248 3.35 -1.27 -25.93
C PRO A 248 3.27 0.27 -25.90
N PHE A 249 2.23 0.81 -25.29
CA PHE A 249 1.99 2.25 -25.11
C PHE A 249 2.61 2.82 -23.81
N GLY A 250 3.45 2.05 -23.11
CA GLY A 250 4.22 2.51 -21.96
C GLY A 250 3.55 2.32 -20.59
N SER A 251 2.30 1.83 -20.54
CA SER A 251 1.62 1.60 -19.26
C SER A 251 2.12 0.36 -18.54
N GLU A 252 2.17 0.43 -17.21
CA GLU A 252 2.43 -0.73 -16.35
C GLU A 252 1.15 -1.57 -16.15
N LEU A 253 1.20 -2.86 -16.49
CA LEU A 253 0.11 -3.79 -16.21
C LEU A 253 0.19 -4.28 -14.76
N VAL A 254 -0.75 -3.81 -13.95
CA VAL A 254 -0.87 -4.16 -12.54
C VAL A 254 -1.92 -5.24 -12.33
N LYS A 255 -1.42 -6.46 -12.09
CA LYS A 255 -2.25 -7.61 -11.76
C LYS A 255 -2.68 -7.59 -10.29
N THR A 256 -3.98 -7.56 -10.03
CA THR A 256 -4.52 -7.60 -8.67
C THR A 256 -5.80 -8.42 -8.58
N SER A 257 -5.96 -9.24 -7.54
CA SER A 257 -7.22 -9.95 -7.26
C SER A 257 -8.30 -9.04 -6.68
N ALA A 258 -8.00 -7.75 -6.52
CA ALA A 258 -8.94 -6.73 -6.07
C ALA A 258 -9.86 -6.23 -7.21
N ALA A 259 -9.44 -6.39 -8.47
CA ALA A 259 -10.20 -6.03 -9.65
C ALA A 259 -11.12 -7.17 -10.08
N ASP A 260 -12.31 -6.82 -10.57
CA ASP A 260 -13.28 -7.79 -11.07
C ASP A 260 -12.83 -8.38 -12.42
N ASN A 261 -13.30 -9.60 -12.72
CA ASN A 261 -12.87 -10.33 -13.92
C ASN A 261 -13.40 -9.74 -15.23
N ASP A 262 -14.35 -8.84 -15.12
CA ASP A 262 -15.04 -8.23 -16.26
C ASP A 262 -14.62 -6.76 -16.44
N THR A 263 -13.67 -6.26 -15.63
CA THR A 263 -13.28 -4.85 -15.63
C THR A 263 -11.78 -4.67 -15.81
N ILE A 264 -11.41 -3.73 -16.66
CA ILE A 264 -10.06 -3.20 -16.85
C ILE A 264 -10.12 -1.71 -16.55
N ILE A 265 -9.19 -1.22 -15.74
CA ILE A 265 -9.13 0.20 -15.38
C ILE A 265 -7.81 0.77 -15.87
N GLY A 266 -7.88 1.74 -16.77
CA GLY A 266 -6.76 2.61 -17.10
C GLY A 266 -6.73 3.79 -16.14
N ILE A 267 -5.54 4.14 -15.64
CA ILE A 267 -5.36 5.36 -14.83
C ILE A 267 -4.08 6.10 -15.21
N ASP A 268 -4.11 7.42 -14.99
CA ASP A 268 -2.89 8.17 -14.74
C ASP A 268 -2.57 8.15 -13.23
N ARG A 269 -1.53 7.41 -12.85
CA ARG A 269 -1.11 7.23 -11.46
C ARG A 269 -0.80 8.55 -10.74
N ASN A 270 -0.45 9.60 -11.48
CA ASN A 270 -0.02 10.87 -10.91
C ASN A 270 -1.21 11.80 -10.62
N PHE A 271 -2.40 11.49 -11.14
CA PHE A 271 -3.58 12.37 -11.02
C PHE A 271 -4.87 11.63 -10.61
N ALA A 272 -4.90 10.30 -10.63
CA ALA A 272 -6.16 9.56 -10.43
C ALA A 272 -6.67 9.55 -8.98
N LEU A 273 -5.83 9.16 -8.01
CA LEU A 273 -6.32 8.73 -6.69
C LEU A 273 -5.53 9.31 -5.51
N GLU A 274 -6.25 9.80 -4.51
CA GLU A 274 -5.74 10.19 -3.20
C GLU A 274 -5.95 9.04 -2.20
N PHE A 275 -4.88 8.66 -1.49
CA PHE A 275 -4.94 7.73 -0.37
C PHE A 275 -4.98 8.49 0.95
N ILE A 276 -6.10 8.39 1.66
CA ILE A 276 -6.31 9.08 2.93
C ILE A 276 -6.17 8.06 4.05
N THR A 277 -5.36 8.35 5.06
CA THR A 277 -5.21 7.49 6.23
C THR A 277 -5.22 8.31 7.52
N SER A 278 -5.74 7.75 8.61
CA SER A 278 -5.70 8.45 9.90
C SER A 278 -4.46 8.16 10.72
N THR A 279 -3.93 6.96 10.56
CA THR A 279 -2.82 6.41 11.32
C THR A 279 -2.10 5.40 10.44
N ASP A 280 -0.79 5.30 10.59
CA ASP A 280 -0.07 4.19 9.97
C ASP A 280 -0.57 2.84 10.52
N LEU A 281 -0.15 1.74 9.90
CA LEU A 281 -0.50 0.39 10.32
C LEU A 281 -0.30 0.20 11.84
N ILE A 282 -1.41 0.02 12.56
CA ILE A 282 -1.47 -0.16 14.01
C ILE A 282 -1.42 -1.66 14.30
N MET A 283 -0.51 -2.04 15.20
CA MET A 283 -0.47 -3.37 15.78
C MET A 283 -0.82 -3.28 17.27
N GLU A 284 -1.81 -4.05 17.68
CA GLU A 284 -2.17 -4.25 19.07
C GLU A 284 -1.85 -5.68 19.45
N THR A 285 -1.05 -5.86 20.51
CA THR A 285 -0.76 -7.16 21.09
C THR A 285 -1.49 -7.31 22.41
N ASP A 286 -2.28 -8.37 22.53
CA ASP A 286 -2.86 -8.76 23.80
C ASP A 286 -2.34 -10.15 24.22
N LYS A 287 -2.05 -10.28 25.52
CA LYS A 287 -1.72 -11.55 26.14
C LYS A 287 -2.97 -12.04 26.88
N LEU A 288 -3.70 -12.96 26.25
CA LEU A 288 -4.75 -13.68 26.96
C LEU A 288 -4.09 -14.68 27.93
N ILE A 289 -3.96 -14.24 29.19
CA ILE A 289 -3.35 -15.00 30.30
C ILE A 289 -3.95 -16.41 30.40
N ASP A 290 -5.24 -16.56 30.11
CA ASP A 290 -5.98 -17.81 30.30
C ASP A 290 -5.71 -18.90 29.25
N ARG A 291 -5.11 -18.58 28.10
CA ARG A 291 -5.00 -19.55 26.97
C ARG A 291 -3.59 -19.78 26.43
N GLN A 292 -2.56 -19.13 26.96
CA GLN A 292 -1.21 -19.16 26.37
C GLN A 292 -1.21 -18.82 24.86
N LEU A 293 -2.17 -18.00 24.44
CA LEU A 293 -2.32 -17.53 23.07
C LEU A 293 -1.87 -16.07 23.03
N ASP A 294 -0.93 -15.76 22.13
CA ASP A 294 -0.65 -14.38 21.77
C ASP A 294 -1.64 -13.99 20.67
N GLN A 295 -2.45 -12.97 20.94
CA GLN A 295 -3.32 -12.37 19.94
C GLN A 295 -2.72 -11.07 19.46
N MET A 296 -2.56 -10.97 18.14
CA MET A 296 -2.05 -9.79 17.48
C MET A 296 -3.12 -9.30 16.53
N THR A 297 -3.63 -8.10 16.78
CA THR A 297 -4.53 -7.43 15.86
C THR A 297 -3.72 -6.44 15.05
N VAL A 298 -3.81 -6.53 13.73
CA VAL A 298 -3.31 -5.49 12.84
C VAL A 298 -4.46 -4.78 12.20
N SER A 299 -4.40 -3.45 12.18
CA SER A 299 -5.40 -2.65 11.49
C SER A 299 -4.83 -1.38 10.87
N ILE A 300 -5.51 -0.90 9.84
CA ILE A 300 -5.29 0.40 9.21
C ILE A 300 -6.65 1.03 8.96
N THR A 301 -6.75 2.33 9.23
CA THR A 301 -7.94 3.11 8.91
C THR A 301 -7.62 4.00 7.72
N CYS A 302 -8.31 3.78 6.62
CA CYS A 302 -8.05 4.48 5.37
C CYS A 302 -9.28 4.66 4.49
N GLY A 303 -9.19 5.60 3.57
CA GLY A 303 -10.17 5.90 2.55
C GLY A 303 -9.49 6.31 1.26
N PHE A 304 -10.27 6.37 0.19
CA PHE A 304 -9.79 6.73 -1.14
C PHE A 304 -10.70 7.77 -1.74
N ARG A 305 -10.12 8.66 -2.52
CA ARG A 305 -10.83 9.71 -3.22
C ARG A 305 -10.25 9.89 -4.61
N LYS A 306 -11.12 9.96 -5.62
CA LYS A 306 -10.73 10.30 -6.99
C LYS A 306 -10.41 11.79 -7.04
N ILE A 307 -9.20 12.16 -7.47
CA ILE A 307 -8.76 13.56 -7.55
C ILE A 307 -9.28 14.16 -8.84
N THR A 308 -8.91 13.56 -9.97
CA THR A 308 -9.34 13.97 -11.30
C THR A 308 -10.12 12.84 -11.97
N PRO A 309 -11.44 12.99 -12.19
CA PRO A 309 -12.26 11.99 -12.85
C PRO A 309 -11.76 11.58 -14.24
N ASP A 310 -11.27 12.54 -15.03
CA ASP A 310 -10.83 12.31 -16.41
C ASP A 310 -9.53 11.50 -16.51
N ALA A 311 -8.76 11.42 -15.42
CA ALA A 311 -7.55 10.60 -15.33
C ALA A 311 -7.84 9.11 -15.07
N VAL A 312 -9.12 8.70 -15.09
CA VAL A 312 -9.56 7.31 -14.89
C VAL A 312 -10.52 6.93 -16.01
N LYS A 313 -10.19 5.85 -16.73
CA LYS A 313 -11.05 5.28 -17.76
C LYS A 313 -11.25 3.80 -17.49
N VAL A 314 -12.47 3.32 -17.75
CA VAL A 314 -12.86 1.95 -17.43
C VAL A 314 -13.29 1.25 -18.71
N LEU A 315 -12.87 0.00 -18.86
CA LEU A 315 -13.31 -0.90 -19.90
C LEU A 315 -13.98 -2.12 -19.27
N THR A 316 -15.21 -2.41 -19.68
CA THR A 316 -16.01 -3.53 -19.19
C THR A 316 -16.18 -4.57 -20.29
N ILE A 317 -15.91 -5.82 -19.94
CA ILE A 317 -16.07 -6.98 -20.79
C ILE A 317 -17.44 -7.59 -20.45
N THR A 318 -18.45 -7.32 -21.26
CA THR A 318 -19.75 -7.98 -21.12
C THR A 318 -19.61 -9.37 -21.74
N ALA A 319 -19.34 -10.40 -20.93
CA ALA A 319 -19.42 -11.77 -21.41
C ALA A 319 -20.80 -11.98 -22.04
N ALA A 320 -20.84 -12.48 -23.29
CA ALA A 320 -22.09 -12.92 -23.88
C ALA A 320 -22.67 -14.00 -22.95
N THR A 321 -23.84 -13.72 -22.36
CA THR A 321 -24.63 -14.72 -21.65
C THR A 321 -24.92 -15.85 -22.63
N GLU A 322 -24.28 -17.01 -22.43
CA GLU A 322 -24.71 -18.28 -23.03
C GLU A 322 -26.08 -18.69 -22.48
#